data_AF-F5T951-F1
#
_entry.id   AF-F5T951-F1
#
_cell.length_a   1.000
_cell.length_b   1.000
_cell.length_c   1.000
_cell.angle_alpha   90.00
_cell.angle_beta   90.00
_cell.angle_gamma   90.00
#
_symmetry.space_group_name_H-M   'P 1'
#
loop_
_entity.id
_entity.type
_entity.pdbx_description
1 polymer ?
#
loop_
_entity_poly.entity_id
_entity_poly.type
_entity_poly.pdbx_seq_one_letter_code
_entity_poly.pdbx_strand_id
1 'polypeptide(L)'
;MKKISLGLTVLVLICSLSACKELKDAQNAFQNEKGNTDNGKNEALNNLMGALQGDKDSYEDLPPASDLEAYNNYVDLSNFMTGDVEESLDRYFNGVAASGDFSPIEGGSYITTTFSNHDYEFLDEVESQADLGTSYKEMDEHALTMIPTLRALMEVLDEAGNYGNQKGYLDDNYAKGQEIHSRFVPAVNAYDDERLPYLNSLRAILQEQQARDLERFEKEGYTVRYQMLKLTMLKSEIMNAIYKQEDISDENVLSLDVTEIRPKYEEMAAVLAEFAVNFKDEAELEKEGFESYKSGQLSFFNNAITEFKVQTQALLSRVDEQRAYSEAEKLTLSTTEGSLERLIKCGSDVTSRYNDVIG
;
A
#
# COMPACT_ATOMS: atom_id res chain seq x y z
N MET A 1 -0.31 -15.09 27.59
CA MET A 1 -1.11 -14.16 26.77
C MET A 1 -0.45 -14.10 25.40
N LYS A 2 -1.03 -14.76 24.38
CA LYS A 2 -0.58 -14.56 23.00
C LYS A 2 -1.04 -13.16 22.61
N LYS A 3 -0.10 -12.23 22.38
CA LYS A 3 -0.43 -10.93 21.78
C LYS A 3 -1.02 -11.22 20.40
N ILE A 4 -2.05 -10.47 20.00
CA ILE A 4 -2.39 -10.40 18.58
C ILE A 4 -1.12 -9.84 17.92
N SER A 5 -0.52 -10.61 17.03
CA SER A 5 0.61 -10.14 16.23
C SER A 5 0.03 -9.26 15.14
N LEU A 6 -0.50 -8.08 15.51
CA LEU A 6 -0.81 -7.04 14.54
C LEU A 6 0.56 -6.53 14.07
N GLY A 7 1.17 -7.28 13.15
CA GLY A 7 2.34 -6.85 12.41
C GLY A 7 1.85 -5.74 11.49
N LEU A 8 1.69 -4.53 12.03
CA LEU A 8 1.31 -3.33 11.33
C LEU A 8 2.47 -2.93 10.40
N THR A 9 2.75 -3.79 9.42
CA THR A 9 3.72 -3.53 8.38
C THR A 9 2.99 -2.63 7.41
N VAL A 10 2.98 -1.33 7.70
CA VAL A 10 2.53 -0.31 6.76
C VAL A 10 3.51 -0.31 5.60
N LEU A 11 3.28 -1.22 4.67
CA LEU A 11 4.01 -1.28 3.44
C LEU A 11 3.32 -0.33 2.47
N VAL A 12 3.71 0.95 2.51
CA VAL A 12 3.27 1.90 1.50
C VAL A 12 3.91 1.51 0.17
N LEU A 13 3.14 0.80 -0.66
CA LEU A 13 3.54 0.44 -2.01
C LEU A 13 3.51 1.69 -2.87
N ILE A 14 4.64 1.98 -3.51
CA ILE A 14 4.73 3.05 -4.50
C ILE A 14 4.19 2.47 -5.79
N CYS A 15 3.02 2.94 -6.23
CA CYS A 15 2.51 2.62 -7.56
C CYS A 15 3.55 3.05 -8.60
N SER A 16 4.01 2.11 -9.44
CA SER A 16 4.84 2.48 -10.59
C SER A 16 4.02 3.32 -11.57
N LEU A 17 4.69 4.19 -12.33
CA LEU A 17 4.05 5.08 -13.32
C LEU A 17 3.25 4.32 -14.38
N SER A 18 3.46 3.02 -14.54
CA SER A 18 2.65 2.18 -15.43
C SER A 18 1.21 1.98 -14.95
N ALA A 19 0.94 2.13 -13.64
CA ALA A 19 -0.42 2.11 -13.07
C ALA A 19 -1.10 3.48 -13.08
N CYS A 20 -0.38 4.57 -13.36
CA CYS A 20 -0.95 5.90 -13.34
C CYS A 20 -1.71 6.18 -14.64
N LYS A 21 -2.93 6.67 -14.43
CA LYS A 21 -3.84 7.35 -15.34
C LYS A 21 -3.28 7.87 -16.67
N GLU A 22 -2.05 8.37 -16.74
CA GLU A 22 -1.36 8.76 -18.00
C GLU A 22 -1.29 7.62 -19.04
N LEU A 23 -1.12 6.35 -18.66
CA LEU A 23 -1.09 5.21 -19.59
C LEU A 23 -2.49 4.71 -19.96
N LYS A 24 -3.44 4.75 -19.02
CA LYS A 24 -4.87 4.49 -19.24
C LYS A 24 -5.47 5.56 -20.15
N ASP A 25 -5.11 6.82 -19.95
CA ASP A 25 -5.53 7.97 -20.77
C ASP A 25 -4.80 7.99 -22.12
N ALA A 26 -3.52 7.59 -22.21
CA ALA A 26 -2.82 7.40 -23.48
C ALA A 26 -3.40 6.22 -24.28
N GLN A 27 -3.70 5.08 -23.65
CA GLN A 27 -4.39 3.95 -24.29
C GLN A 27 -5.80 4.35 -24.74
N ASN A 28 -6.56 5.06 -23.90
CA ASN A 28 -7.88 5.60 -24.25
C ASN A 28 -7.80 6.61 -25.40
N ALA A 29 -6.76 7.45 -25.44
CA ALA A 29 -6.51 8.39 -26.54
C ALA A 29 -6.17 7.65 -27.85
N PHE A 30 -5.37 6.58 -27.81
CA PHE A 30 -5.08 5.73 -28.97
C PHE A 30 -6.27 4.92 -29.45
N GLN A 31 -7.18 4.50 -28.56
CA GLN A 31 -8.43 3.82 -28.94
C GLN A 31 -9.46 4.80 -29.53
N ASN A 32 -9.46 6.06 -29.10
CA ASN A 32 -10.38 7.07 -29.62
C ASN A 32 -10.04 7.59 -31.04
N GLU A 33 -8.81 7.35 -31.55
CA GLU A 33 -8.45 7.67 -32.94
C GLU A 33 -8.73 6.55 -33.94
N LYS A 34 -9.05 5.33 -33.49
CA LYS A 34 -9.46 4.22 -34.36
C LYS A 34 -10.93 3.87 -34.15
N GLY A 35 -11.77 4.77 -34.69
CA GLY A 35 -13.07 4.51 -35.30
C GLY A 35 -13.91 3.32 -34.80
N ASN A 36 -15.08 3.70 -34.30
CA ASN A 36 -16.38 3.00 -34.30
C ASN A 36 -16.83 2.38 -32.97
N THR A 37 -17.56 3.23 -32.25
CA THR A 37 -18.39 2.99 -31.06
C THR A 37 -19.49 1.94 -31.30
N ASP A 38 -19.87 1.24 -30.22
CA ASP A 38 -21.17 0.60 -29.89
C ASP A 38 -21.32 -0.93 -29.75
N ASN A 39 -20.34 -1.79 -30.06
CA ASN A 39 -20.51 -3.24 -29.85
C ASN A 39 -19.80 -3.85 -28.63
N GLY A 40 -18.62 -3.37 -28.21
CA GLY A 40 -17.82 -4.05 -27.18
C GLY A 40 -18.34 -3.95 -25.73
N LYS A 41 -18.98 -2.82 -25.36
CA LYS A 41 -19.57 -2.65 -24.02
C LYS A 41 -20.83 -3.51 -23.81
N ASN A 42 -21.58 -3.76 -24.89
CA ASN A 42 -22.77 -4.61 -24.83
C ASN A 42 -22.39 -6.10 -24.73
N GLU A 43 -21.27 -6.54 -25.33
CA GLU A 43 -20.79 -7.91 -25.16
C GLU A 43 -20.27 -8.18 -23.75
N ALA A 44 -19.46 -7.29 -23.17
CA ALA A 44 -18.97 -7.43 -21.79
C ALA A 44 -20.11 -7.41 -20.76
N LEU A 45 -21.10 -6.53 -20.92
CA LEU A 45 -22.27 -6.46 -20.03
C LEU A 45 -23.23 -7.66 -20.22
N ASN A 46 -23.37 -8.17 -21.45
CA ASN A 46 -24.16 -9.38 -21.71
C ASN A 46 -23.47 -10.64 -21.20
N ASN A 47 -22.14 -10.70 -21.24
CA ASN A 47 -21.36 -11.79 -20.65
C ASN A 47 -21.41 -11.77 -19.12
N LEU A 48 -21.36 -10.59 -18.50
CA LEU A 48 -21.55 -10.42 -17.05
C LEU A 48 -22.98 -10.80 -16.61
N MET A 49 -24.01 -10.43 -17.37
CA MET A 49 -25.38 -10.88 -17.11
C MET A 49 -25.59 -12.38 -17.35
N GLY A 50 -24.82 -12.99 -18.25
CA GLY A 50 -24.78 -14.44 -18.46
C GLY A 50 -24.19 -15.18 -17.25
N ALA A 51 -23.10 -14.67 -16.69
CA ALA A 51 -22.44 -15.23 -15.50
C ALA A 51 -23.29 -15.12 -14.23
N LEU A 52 -24.11 -14.07 -14.09
CA LEU A 52 -25.04 -13.91 -12.96
C LEU A 52 -26.25 -14.86 -13.01
N GLN A 53 -26.49 -15.53 -14.14
CA GLN A 53 -27.54 -16.54 -14.31
C GLN A 53 -26.97 -17.96 -14.32
N GLY A 54 -26.22 -18.29 -13.26
CA GLY A 54 -26.08 -19.65 -12.74
C GLY A 54 -25.62 -20.73 -13.73
N ASP A 55 -24.31 -20.81 -13.96
CA ASP A 55 -23.64 -22.09 -14.11
C ASP A 55 -22.16 -21.96 -13.68
N LYS A 56 -21.68 -22.92 -12.88
CA LYS A 56 -20.33 -22.87 -12.25
C LYS A 56 -19.21 -23.38 -13.15
N ASP A 57 -19.53 -23.72 -14.40
CA ASP A 57 -18.64 -24.44 -15.33
C ASP A 57 -18.16 -23.55 -16.51
N SER A 58 -18.25 -22.21 -16.46
CA SER A 58 -17.93 -21.33 -17.61
C SER A 58 -16.66 -20.48 -17.49
N TYR A 59 -15.73 -20.77 -16.57
CA TYR A 59 -14.49 -20.01 -16.45
C TYR A 59 -13.40 -20.46 -17.45
N GLU A 60 -13.54 -21.60 -18.13
CA GLU A 60 -12.47 -22.17 -18.99
C GLU A 60 -12.21 -21.40 -20.30
N ASP A 61 -13.06 -20.45 -20.71
CA ASP A 61 -13.00 -19.80 -22.04
C ASP A 61 -12.66 -18.29 -22.02
N LEU A 62 -12.30 -17.70 -20.88
CA LEU A 62 -11.86 -16.29 -20.81
C LEU A 62 -10.38 -16.16 -21.20
N PRO A 63 -10.00 -15.20 -22.07
CA PRO A 63 -8.59 -14.94 -22.36
C PRO A 63 -7.91 -14.41 -21.08
N PRO A 64 -6.63 -14.75 -20.84
CA PRO A 64 -5.88 -14.17 -19.73
C PRO A 64 -5.89 -12.64 -19.80
N ALA A 65 -6.03 -11.98 -18.64
CA ALA A 65 -5.87 -10.54 -18.54
C ALA A 65 -4.52 -10.12 -19.14
N SER A 66 -4.46 -8.92 -19.74
CA SER A 66 -3.17 -8.39 -20.19
C SER A 66 -2.25 -8.18 -18.99
N ASP A 67 -0.92 -8.27 -19.17
CA ASP A 67 0.04 -8.06 -18.06
C ASP A 67 -0.20 -6.75 -17.30
N LEU A 68 -0.59 -5.69 -18.00
CA LEU A 68 -0.90 -4.40 -17.38
C LEU A 68 -2.18 -4.43 -16.55
N GLU A 69 -3.23 -5.09 -17.06
CA GLU A 69 -4.51 -5.24 -16.36
C GLU A 69 -4.33 -6.11 -15.11
N ALA A 70 -3.64 -7.23 -15.25
CA ALA A 70 -3.32 -8.12 -14.14
C ALA A 70 -2.54 -7.41 -13.04
N TYR A 71 -1.49 -6.69 -13.44
CA TYR A 71 -0.69 -5.88 -12.53
C TYR A 71 -1.51 -4.80 -11.81
N ASN A 72 -2.38 -4.09 -12.53
CA ASN A 72 -3.24 -3.06 -11.92
C ASN A 72 -4.21 -3.66 -10.90
N ASN A 73 -4.84 -4.79 -11.23
CA ASN A 73 -5.74 -5.48 -10.32
C ASN A 73 -5.03 -5.94 -9.02
N TYR A 74 -3.78 -6.40 -9.12
CA TYR A 74 -3.00 -6.72 -7.92
C TYR A 74 -2.60 -5.48 -7.08
N VAL A 75 -2.29 -4.36 -7.74
CA VAL A 75 -2.05 -3.09 -7.05
C VAL A 75 -3.32 -2.62 -6.34
N ASP A 76 -4.47 -2.68 -7.01
CA ASP A 76 -5.76 -2.27 -6.46
C ASP A 76 -6.18 -3.17 -5.28
N LEU A 77 -5.90 -4.47 -5.34
CA LEU A 77 -6.13 -5.38 -4.21
C LEU A 77 -5.26 -5.01 -3.01
N SER A 78 -4.01 -4.61 -3.25
CA SER A 78 -3.19 -4.09 -2.18
C SER A 78 -3.69 -2.76 -1.62
N ASN A 79 -4.20 -1.87 -2.47
CA ASN A 79 -4.76 -0.60 -2.03
C ASN A 79 -6.00 -0.82 -1.17
N PHE A 80 -6.90 -1.71 -1.58
CA PHE A 80 -8.08 -2.13 -0.82
C PHE A 80 -7.70 -2.68 0.56
N MET A 81 -6.68 -3.56 0.62
CA MET A 81 -6.15 -4.07 1.89
C MET A 81 -5.63 -2.95 2.80
N THR A 82 -4.81 -2.04 2.28
CA THR A 82 -4.23 -0.95 3.10
C THR A 82 -5.17 0.21 3.40
N GLY A 83 -6.30 0.28 2.68
CA GLY A 83 -7.33 1.29 2.83
C GLY A 83 -8.51 0.77 3.66
N ASP A 84 -9.49 0.19 2.98
CA ASP A 84 -10.79 -0.16 3.57
C ASP A 84 -10.70 -1.25 4.65
N VAL A 85 -9.80 -2.22 4.48
CA VAL A 85 -9.63 -3.33 5.44
C VAL A 85 -8.94 -2.83 6.71
N GLU A 86 -7.82 -2.12 6.60
CA GLU A 86 -7.13 -1.51 7.76
C GLU A 86 -8.04 -0.50 8.48
N GLU A 87 -8.79 0.33 7.76
CA GLU A 87 -9.74 1.26 8.38
C GLU A 87 -10.83 0.52 9.17
N SER A 88 -11.30 -0.61 8.65
CA SER A 88 -12.28 -1.46 9.35
C SER A 88 -11.69 -2.13 10.59
N LEU A 89 -10.42 -2.57 10.54
CA LEU A 89 -9.70 -3.07 11.71
C LEU A 89 -9.52 -1.98 12.78
N ASP A 90 -9.10 -0.78 12.39
CA ASP A 90 -8.98 0.37 13.29
C ASP A 90 -10.32 0.70 13.97
N ARG A 91 -11.42 0.72 13.20
CA ARG A 91 -12.77 0.92 13.73
C ARG A 91 -13.18 -0.17 14.71
N TYR A 92 -12.80 -1.43 14.46
CA TYR A 92 -13.05 -2.52 15.41
C TYR A 92 -12.30 -2.29 16.73
N PHE A 93 -11.02 -1.94 16.66
CA PHE A 93 -10.18 -1.72 17.84
C PHE A 93 -10.46 -0.41 18.60
N ASN A 94 -11.23 0.53 18.00
CA ASN A 94 -11.77 1.68 18.74
C ASN A 94 -12.80 1.27 19.81
N GLY A 95 -13.45 0.11 19.67
CA GLY A 95 -14.46 -0.39 20.59
C GLY A 95 -14.04 -1.60 21.42
N VAL A 96 -13.00 -2.32 20.97
CA VAL A 96 -12.55 -3.59 21.57
C VAL A 96 -11.03 -3.56 21.73
N ALA A 97 -10.52 -3.98 22.89
CA ALA A 97 -9.08 -4.00 23.13
C ALA A 97 -8.37 -4.98 22.18
N ALA A 98 -7.15 -4.63 21.77
CA ALA A 98 -6.27 -5.48 20.95
C ALA A 98 -5.64 -6.62 21.78
N SER A 99 -6.48 -7.53 22.27
CA SER A 99 -6.09 -8.71 23.04
C SER A 99 -6.76 -9.96 22.48
N GLY A 100 -6.20 -11.15 22.78
CA GLY A 100 -6.82 -12.41 22.37
C GLY A 100 -8.13 -12.73 23.09
N ASP A 101 -8.37 -12.11 24.24
CA ASP A 101 -9.65 -12.19 24.96
C ASP A 101 -10.49 -10.95 24.62
N PHE A 102 -11.81 -11.15 24.50
CA PHE A 102 -12.74 -10.05 24.26
C PHE A 102 -12.80 -9.12 25.47
N SER A 103 -12.52 -7.83 25.24
CA SER A 103 -12.66 -6.79 26.25
C SER A 103 -13.15 -5.51 25.58
N PRO A 104 -14.37 -5.02 25.85
CA PRO A 104 -14.82 -3.73 25.33
C PRO A 104 -14.01 -2.59 25.98
N ILE A 105 -13.81 -1.51 25.22
CA ILE A 105 -13.14 -0.29 25.71
C ILE A 105 -14.18 0.63 26.33
N GLU A 106 -13.95 1.08 27.57
CA GLU A 106 -14.83 2.05 28.22
C GLU A 106 -14.80 3.38 27.46
N GLY A 107 -15.97 3.84 27.02
CA GLY A 107 -16.09 5.04 26.16
C GLY A 107 -15.64 4.83 24.71
N GLY A 108 -15.25 3.61 24.33
CA GLY A 108 -14.93 3.24 22.97
C GLY A 108 -16.17 3.16 22.07
N SER A 109 -15.95 3.34 20.76
CA SER A 109 -17.00 3.24 19.75
C SER A 109 -16.95 1.87 19.11
N TYR A 110 -18.01 1.07 19.27
CA TYR A 110 -18.12 -0.20 18.55
C TYR A 110 -18.24 0.06 17.04
N ILE A 111 -17.61 -0.79 16.23
CA ILE A 111 -17.70 -0.68 14.77
C ILE A 111 -19.16 -0.72 14.28
N THR A 112 -19.48 0.11 13.31
CA THR A 112 -20.83 0.22 12.70
C THR A 112 -20.80 0.21 11.18
N THR A 113 -19.64 -0.08 10.59
CA THR A 113 -19.43 -0.10 9.14
C THR A 113 -19.31 -1.53 8.66
N THR A 114 -19.72 -1.76 7.42
CA THR A 114 -19.61 -3.04 6.71
C THR A 114 -19.00 -2.77 5.34
N PHE A 115 -18.44 -3.80 4.72
CA PHE A 115 -18.09 -3.82 3.32
C PHE A 115 -19.34 -3.84 2.45
N SER A 116 -19.20 -3.39 1.22
CA SER A 116 -20.25 -3.37 0.20
C SER A 116 -20.18 -4.63 -0.66
N ASN A 117 -21.26 -4.93 -1.40
CA ASN A 117 -21.23 -6.02 -2.38
C ASN A 117 -20.13 -5.82 -3.44
N HIS A 118 -19.83 -4.56 -3.78
CA HIS A 118 -18.80 -4.25 -4.76
C HIS A 118 -17.41 -4.70 -4.30
N ASP A 119 -17.13 -4.62 -2.99
CA ASP A 119 -15.84 -5.05 -2.43
C ASP A 119 -15.66 -6.57 -2.57
N TYR A 120 -16.73 -7.34 -2.37
CA TYR A 120 -16.71 -8.80 -2.58
C TYR A 120 -16.63 -9.17 -4.06
N GLU A 121 -17.36 -8.46 -4.93
CA GLU A 121 -17.27 -8.63 -6.40
C GLU A 121 -15.85 -8.34 -6.91
N PHE A 122 -15.17 -7.34 -6.34
CA PHE A 122 -13.78 -7.05 -6.65
C PHE A 122 -12.85 -8.20 -6.23
N LEU A 123 -13.04 -8.80 -5.05
CA LEU A 123 -12.28 -10.00 -4.67
C LEU A 123 -12.53 -11.17 -5.64
N ASP A 124 -13.78 -11.38 -6.07
CA ASP A 124 -14.13 -12.42 -7.06
C ASP A 124 -13.42 -12.17 -8.40
N GLU A 125 -13.33 -10.91 -8.84
CA GLU A 125 -12.64 -10.53 -10.07
C GLU A 125 -11.14 -10.86 -10.02
N VAL A 126 -10.45 -10.44 -8.96
CA VAL A 126 -9.00 -10.68 -8.82
C VAL A 126 -8.70 -12.17 -8.60
N GLU A 127 -9.55 -12.88 -7.86
CA GLU A 127 -9.44 -14.33 -7.66
C GLU A 127 -9.62 -15.08 -8.97
N SER A 128 -10.66 -14.74 -9.75
CA SER A 128 -10.89 -15.35 -11.07
C SER A 128 -9.75 -15.06 -12.04
N GLN A 129 -9.18 -13.85 -12.03
CA GLN A 129 -8.02 -13.52 -12.84
C GLN A 129 -6.81 -14.40 -12.48
N ALA A 130 -6.54 -14.56 -11.18
CA ALA A 130 -5.43 -15.40 -10.71
C ALA A 130 -5.64 -16.88 -11.05
N ASP A 131 -6.88 -17.39 -10.96
CA ASP A 131 -7.23 -18.78 -11.30
C ASP A 131 -7.08 -19.08 -12.80
N LEU A 132 -7.43 -18.12 -13.67
CA LEU A 132 -7.18 -18.19 -15.11
C LEU A 132 -5.68 -18.22 -15.44
N GLY A 133 -4.85 -17.69 -14.55
CA GLY A 133 -3.41 -17.59 -14.67
C GLY A 133 -2.95 -16.35 -15.45
N THR A 134 -1.98 -15.65 -14.89
CA THR A 134 -1.34 -14.48 -15.49
C THR A 134 0.12 -14.77 -15.83
N SER A 135 0.85 -13.77 -16.33
CA SER A 135 2.32 -13.86 -16.43
C SER A 135 3.01 -13.79 -15.06
N TYR A 136 2.31 -13.36 -14.01
CA TYR A 136 2.81 -13.20 -12.64
C TYR A 136 2.46 -14.41 -11.76
N LYS A 137 2.98 -15.60 -12.10
CA LYS A 137 2.60 -16.86 -11.45
C LYS A 137 2.68 -16.87 -9.92
N GLU A 138 3.74 -16.28 -9.35
CA GLU A 138 3.87 -16.18 -7.89
C GLU A 138 2.79 -15.27 -7.27
N MET A 139 2.36 -14.22 -7.99
CA MET A 139 1.23 -13.40 -7.55
C MET A 139 -0.09 -14.16 -7.64
N ASP A 140 -0.30 -14.92 -8.71
CA ASP A 140 -1.51 -15.75 -8.86
C ASP A 140 -1.65 -16.69 -7.65
N GLU A 141 -0.57 -17.43 -7.33
CA GLU A 141 -0.53 -18.37 -6.21
C GLU A 141 -0.80 -17.68 -4.85
N HIS A 142 -0.17 -16.53 -4.60
CA HIS A 142 -0.39 -15.80 -3.35
C HIS A 142 -1.76 -15.14 -3.29
N ALA A 143 -2.29 -14.63 -4.40
CA ALA A 143 -3.64 -14.05 -4.45
C ALA A 143 -4.70 -15.12 -4.14
N LEU A 144 -4.61 -16.30 -4.79
CA LEU A 144 -5.51 -17.43 -4.55
C LEU A 144 -5.46 -17.95 -3.12
N THR A 145 -4.33 -17.79 -2.44
CA THR A 145 -4.19 -18.18 -1.03
C THR A 145 -4.74 -17.12 -0.07
N MET A 146 -4.44 -15.84 -0.34
CA MET A 146 -4.75 -14.73 0.55
C MET A 146 -6.22 -14.27 0.44
N ILE A 147 -6.80 -14.21 -0.76
CA ILE A 147 -8.19 -13.71 -0.98
C ILE A 147 -9.22 -14.47 -0.12
N PRO A 148 -9.20 -15.82 -0.01
CA PRO A 148 -10.12 -16.53 0.88
C PRO A 148 -10.01 -16.12 2.36
N THR A 149 -8.79 -15.87 2.85
CA THR A 149 -8.56 -15.44 4.24
C THR A 149 -9.03 -14.00 4.48
N LEU A 150 -8.78 -13.12 3.51
CA LEU A 150 -9.28 -11.74 3.53
C LEU A 150 -10.81 -11.71 3.53
N ARG A 151 -11.45 -12.51 2.67
CA ARG A 151 -12.91 -12.63 2.61
C ARG A 151 -13.50 -13.08 3.95
N ALA A 152 -12.90 -14.10 4.57
CA ALA A 152 -13.35 -14.58 5.88
C ALA A 152 -13.20 -13.52 6.99
N LEU A 153 -12.14 -12.70 6.96
CA LEU A 153 -11.97 -11.57 7.86
C LEU A 153 -13.04 -10.50 7.64
N MET A 154 -13.31 -10.15 6.37
CA MET A 154 -14.34 -9.18 5.99
C MET A 154 -15.73 -9.60 6.50
N GLU A 155 -16.10 -10.86 6.33
CA GLU A 155 -17.38 -11.39 6.81
C GLU A 155 -17.56 -11.27 8.33
N VAL A 156 -16.49 -11.52 9.10
CA VAL A 156 -16.51 -11.36 10.56
C VAL A 156 -16.61 -9.88 10.95
N LEU A 157 -15.92 -8.99 10.24
CA LEU A 157 -16.03 -7.55 10.43
C LEU A 157 -17.43 -7.02 10.08
N ASP A 158 -18.05 -7.53 9.03
CA ASP A 158 -19.43 -7.21 8.66
C ASP A 158 -20.43 -7.64 9.74
N GLU A 159 -20.24 -8.81 10.33
CA GLU A 159 -21.05 -9.26 11.45
C GLU A 159 -20.88 -8.34 12.66
N ALA A 160 -19.65 -7.91 12.96
CA ALA A 160 -19.36 -6.94 14.01
C ALA A 160 -20.02 -5.58 13.74
N GLY A 161 -19.91 -5.08 12.50
CA GLY A 161 -20.48 -3.82 12.05
C GLY A 161 -22.01 -3.82 12.13
N ASN A 162 -22.65 -4.89 11.69
CA ASN A 162 -24.10 -5.08 11.80
C ASN A 162 -24.57 -5.13 13.25
N TYR A 163 -23.84 -5.84 14.11
CA TYR A 163 -24.11 -5.93 15.54
C TYR A 163 -23.98 -4.57 16.25
N GLY A 164 -22.95 -3.79 15.92
CA GLY A 164 -22.78 -2.44 16.43
C GLY A 164 -23.86 -1.47 15.94
N ASN A 165 -24.24 -1.54 14.65
CA ASN A 165 -25.33 -0.75 14.07
C ASN A 165 -26.66 -0.94 14.80
N GLN A 166 -26.97 -2.19 15.14
CA GLN A 166 -28.18 -2.54 15.89
C GLN A 166 -28.07 -2.21 17.39
N LYS A 167 -26.89 -1.79 17.85
CA LYS A 167 -26.55 -1.64 19.26
C LYS A 167 -26.81 -2.91 20.08
N GLY A 168 -26.65 -4.08 19.47
CA GLY A 168 -27.00 -5.36 20.09
C GLY A 168 -26.25 -5.62 21.40
N TYR A 169 -25.08 -5.02 21.56
CA TYR A 169 -24.29 -5.07 22.79
C TYR A 169 -24.97 -4.47 24.02
N LEU A 170 -25.95 -3.58 23.83
CA LEU A 170 -26.78 -3.06 24.93
C LEU A 170 -27.84 -4.07 25.36
N ASP A 171 -28.27 -4.94 24.45
CA ASP A 171 -29.38 -5.87 24.67
C ASP A 171 -28.90 -7.19 25.29
N ASP A 172 -27.72 -7.67 24.89
CA ASP A 172 -27.19 -8.97 25.30
C ASP A 172 -25.95 -8.89 26.22
N ASN A 173 -25.58 -7.68 26.64
CA ASN A 173 -24.39 -7.41 27.44
C ASN A 173 -23.11 -8.01 26.83
N TYR A 174 -22.91 -7.78 25.53
CA TYR A 174 -21.76 -8.21 24.73
C TYR A 174 -21.61 -9.72 24.49
N ALA A 175 -22.64 -10.52 24.75
CA ALA A 175 -22.57 -11.97 24.53
C ALA A 175 -22.22 -12.31 23.07
N LYS A 176 -22.89 -11.68 22.10
CA LYS A 176 -22.59 -11.86 20.68
C LYS A 176 -21.25 -11.25 20.28
N GLY A 177 -20.87 -10.12 20.88
CA GLY A 177 -19.55 -9.50 20.68
C GLY A 177 -18.40 -10.45 21.05
N GLN A 178 -18.53 -11.20 22.14
CA GLN A 178 -17.55 -12.22 22.54
C GLN A 178 -17.48 -13.38 21.54
N GLU A 179 -18.62 -13.84 21.03
CA GLU A 179 -18.68 -14.87 19.99
C GLU A 179 -17.99 -14.41 18.68
N ILE A 180 -18.28 -13.19 18.23
CA ILE A 180 -17.64 -12.58 17.05
C ILE A 180 -16.12 -12.49 17.25
N HIS A 181 -15.67 -11.98 18.40
CA HIS A 181 -14.24 -11.85 18.69
C HIS A 181 -13.48 -13.18 18.66
N SER A 182 -14.12 -14.27 19.11
CA SER A 182 -13.51 -15.61 19.06
C SER A 182 -13.23 -16.10 17.64
N ARG A 183 -13.98 -15.62 16.63
CA ARG A 183 -13.74 -15.86 15.20
C ARG A 183 -12.85 -14.81 14.56
N PHE A 184 -12.92 -13.56 15.04
CA PHE A 184 -12.10 -12.45 14.57
C PHE A 184 -10.60 -12.71 14.77
N VAL A 185 -10.18 -13.11 15.98
CA VAL A 185 -8.76 -13.33 16.29
C VAL A 185 -8.09 -14.36 15.36
N PRO A 186 -8.65 -15.56 15.12
CA PRO A 186 -8.05 -16.47 14.16
C PRO A 186 -8.13 -15.97 12.71
N ALA A 187 -9.18 -15.25 12.31
CA ALA A 187 -9.31 -14.70 10.96
C ALA A 187 -8.25 -13.63 10.66
N VAL A 188 -8.01 -12.69 11.59
CA VAL A 188 -6.98 -11.66 11.41
C VAL A 188 -5.57 -12.26 11.36
N ASN A 189 -5.28 -13.25 12.20
CA ASN A 189 -3.97 -13.92 12.15
C ASN A 189 -3.75 -14.67 10.83
N ALA A 190 -4.78 -15.35 10.32
CA ALA A 190 -4.68 -16.04 9.03
C ALA A 190 -4.47 -15.06 7.87
N TYR A 191 -5.21 -13.95 7.86
CA TYR A 191 -5.00 -12.87 6.89
C TYR A 191 -3.60 -12.25 7.01
N ASP A 192 -3.12 -11.99 8.23
CA ASP A 192 -1.79 -11.45 8.48
C ASP A 192 -0.67 -12.36 7.97
N ASP A 193 -0.81 -13.68 8.16
CA ASP A 193 0.17 -14.67 7.69
C ASP A 193 0.23 -14.71 6.15
N GLU A 194 -0.92 -14.63 5.47
CA GLU A 194 -1.01 -14.77 4.00
C GLU A 194 -0.80 -13.45 3.23
N ARG A 195 -1.07 -12.29 3.85
CA ARG A 195 -0.87 -11.00 3.18
C ARG A 195 0.62 -10.67 2.97
N LEU A 196 1.50 -11.14 3.84
CA LEU A 196 2.92 -10.81 3.76
C LEU A 196 3.59 -11.40 2.49
N PRO A 197 3.43 -12.70 2.15
CA PRO A 197 3.88 -13.24 0.88
C PRO A 197 3.34 -12.48 -0.33
N TYR A 198 2.04 -12.18 -0.36
CA TYR A 198 1.41 -11.41 -1.44
C TYR A 198 2.07 -10.02 -1.62
N LEU A 199 2.20 -9.25 -0.54
CA LEU A 199 2.81 -7.92 -0.57
C LEU A 199 4.29 -7.96 -0.98
N ASN A 200 5.01 -9.04 -0.63
CA ASN A 200 6.41 -9.22 -1.03
C ASN A 200 6.54 -9.49 -2.54
N SER A 201 5.69 -10.34 -3.10
CA SER A 201 5.70 -10.63 -4.54
C SER A 201 5.27 -9.41 -5.37
N LEU A 202 4.29 -8.65 -4.89
CA LEU A 202 3.90 -7.38 -5.53
C LEU A 202 5.06 -6.38 -5.51
N ARG A 203 5.79 -6.30 -4.39
CA ARG A 203 6.98 -5.43 -4.29
C ARG A 203 8.06 -5.80 -5.30
N ALA A 204 8.29 -7.09 -5.54
CA ALA A 204 9.29 -7.54 -6.51
C ALA A 204 8.92 -7.09 -7.94
N ILE A 205 7.66 -7.25 -8.33
CA ILE A 205 7.15 -6.80 -9.64
C ILE A 205 7.25 -5.28 -9.76
N LEU A 206 6.88 -4.55 -8.71
CA LEU A 206 7.00 -3.08 -8.68
C LEU A 206 8.45 -2.64 -8.87
N GLN A 207 9.41 -3.27 -8.19
CA GLN A 207 10.82 -2.93 -8.32
C GLN A 207 11.33 -3.16 -9.76
N GLU A 208 10.91 -4.25 -10.40
CA GLU A 208 11.28 -4.52 -11.80
C GLU A 208 10.68 -3.48 -12.76
N GLN A 209 9.42 -3.10 -12.54
CA GLN A 209 8.76 -2.07 -13.34
C GLN A 209 9.39 -0.69 -13.15
N GLN A 210 9.73 -0.33 -11.91
CA GLN A 210 10.43 0.91 -11.60
C GLN A 210 11.83 0.96 -12.25
N ALA A 211 12.55 -0.17 -12.30
CA ALA A 211 13.82 -0.25 -13.01
C ALA A 211 13.65 0.01 -14.52
N ARG A 212 12.63 -0.59 -15.15
CA ARG A 212 12.28 -0.30 -16.56
C ARG A 212 11.92 1.17 -16.79
N ASP A 213 11.17 1.77 -15.87
CA ASP A 213 10.78 3.18 -15.95
C ASP A 213 12.01 4.10 -15.85
N LEU A 214 12.98 3.78 -14.98
CA LEU A 214 14.25 4.51 -14.89
C LEU A 214 15.04 4.45 -16.20
N GLU A 215 15.21 3.26 -16.80
CA GLU A 215 15.91 3.09 -18.08
C GLU A 215 15.23 3.87 -19.20
N ARG A 216 13.88 3.84 -19.24
CA ARG A 216 13.11 4.64 -20.20
C ARG A 216 13.36 6.13 -20.01
N PHE A 217 13.24 6.64 -18.78
CA PHE A 217 13.41 8.06 -18.50
C PHE A 217 14.82 8.55 -18.80
N GLU A 218 15.84 7.74 -18.53
CA GLU A 218 17.21 8.06 -18.93
C GLU A 218 17.33 8.19 -20.46
N LYS A 219 16.78 7.23 -21.21
CA LYS A 219 16.81 7.22 -22.68
C LYS A 219 16.03 8.37 -23.31
N GLU A 220 14.90 8.74 -22.71
CA GLU A 220 14.04 9.85 -23.16
C GLU A 220 14.53 11.22 -22.67
N GLY A 221 15.52 11.22 -21.76
CA GLY A 221 16.07 12.44 -21.18
C GLY A 221 15.09 13.14 -20.21
N TYR A 222 14.23 12.39 -19.54
CA TYR A 222 13.31 12.89 -18.51
C TYR A 222 14.00 12.94 -17.15
N THR A 223 14.81 13.97 -16.96
CA THR A 223 15.67 14.21 -15.80
C THR A 223 14.88 14.24 -14.48
N VAL A 224 13.81 15.04 -14.42
CA VAL A 224 13.02 15.28 -13.21
C VAL A 224 12.25 14.02 -12.82
N ARG A 225 11.56 13.37 -13.78
CA ARG A 225 10.86 12.09 -13.55
C ARG A 225 11.81 10.96 -13.13
N TYR A 226 12.99 10.86 -13.75
CA TYR A 226 14.04 9.93 -13.36
C TYR A 226 14.45 10.14 -11.90
N GLN A 227 14.81 11.38 -11.54
CA GLN A 227 15.29 11.71 -10.20
C GLN A 227 14.20 11.47 -9.13
N MET A 228 12.95 11.84 -9.40
CA MET A 228 11.84 11.56 -8.49
C MET A 228 11.67 10.07 -8.23
N LEU A 229 11.63 9.25 -9.30
CA LEU A 229 11.48 7.81 -9.16
C LEU A 229 12.66 7.20 -8.40
N LYS A 230 13.89 7.59 -8.76
CA LYS A 230 15.12 7.12 -8.10
C LYS A 230 15.14 7.47 -6.61
N LEU A 231 14.76 8.68 -6.23
CA LEU A 231 14.66 9.11 -4.82
C LEU A 231 13.63 8.27 -4.05
N THR A 232 12.47 8.02 -4.66
CA THR A 232 11.41 7.21 -4.07
C THR A 232 11.83 5.74 -3.90
N MET A 233 12.57 5.18 -4.86
CA MET A 233 13.19 3.86 -4.75
C MET A 233 14.21 3.80 -3.60
N LEU A 234 15.14 4.76 -3.53
CA LEU A 234 16.15 4.82 -2.46
C LEU A 234 15.52 4.94 -1.07
N LYS A 235 14.44 5.73 -0.94
CA LYS A 235 13.62 5.80 0.28
C LYS A 235 13.13 4.42 0.69
N SER A 236 12.57 3.65 -0.25
CA SER A 236 12.07 2.31 0.03
C SER A 236 13.17 1.33 0.37
N GLU A 237 14.31 1.41 -0.31
CA GLU A 237 15.44 0.53 -0.02
C GLU A 237 16.05 0.81 1.36
N ILE A 238 16.09 2.07 1.81
CA ILE A 238 16.49 2.44 3.18
C ILE A 238 15.51 1.85 4.20
N MET A 239 14.21 2.05 4.02
CA MET A 239 13.19 1.50 4.92
C MET A 239 13.24 -0.03 4.95
N ASN A 240 13.41 -0.68 3.80
CA ASN A 240 13.53 -2.14 3.71
C ASN A 240 14.79 -2.65 4.42
N ALA A 241 15.92 -1.95 4.32
CA ALA A 241 17.14 -2.32 5.04
C ALA A 241 16.98 -2.24 6.57
N ILE A 242 16.12 -1.35 7.06
CA ILE A 242 15.73 -1.29 8.47
C ILE A 242 14.79 -2.47 8.80
N TYR A 243 13.71 -2.65 8.05
CA TYR A 243 12.69 -3.67 8.34
C TYR A 243 13.18 -5.12 8.24
N LYS A 244 14.19 -5.39 7.41
CA LYS A 244 14.86 -6.71 7.36
C LYS A 244 15.50 -7.10 8.69
N GLN A 245 15.74 -6.14 9.58
CA GLN A 245 16.27 -6.38 10.92
C GLN A 245 15.09 -6.48 11.89
N GLU A 246 14.40 -7.63 11.87
CA GLU A 246 13.08 -7.87 12.52
C GLU A 246 13.01 -7.44 14.00
N ASP A 247 14.13 -7.51 14.73
CA ASP A 247 14.20 -7.14 16.14
C ASP A 247 14.41 -5.64 16.40
N ILE A 248 14.62 -4.81 15.36
CA ILE A 248 14.90 -3.38 15.52
C ILE A 248 13.61 -2.58 15.70
N SER A 249 13.61 -1.76 16.75
CA SER A 249 12.58 -0.78 17.10
C SER A 249 13.22 0.48 17.67
N ASP A 250 12.41 1.50 17.96
CA ASP A 250 12.92 2.71 18.64
C ASP A 250 13.54 2.41 20.01
N GLU A 251 13.16 1.32 20.69
CA GLU A 251 13.71 0.95 22.01
C GLU A 251 15.16 0.46 21.95
N ASN A 252 15.58 -0.13 20.81
CA ASN A 252 16.90 -0.73 20.65
C ASN A 252 17.64 -0.24 19.39
N VAL A 253 17.22 0.91 18.84
CA VAL A 253 17.71 1.47 17.56
C VAL A 253 19.23 1.62 17.46
N LEU A 254 19.94 1.72 18.60
CA LEU A 254 21.40 1.80 18.63
C LEU A 254 22.11 0.51 18.13
N SER A 255 21.37 -0.59 18.04
CA SER A 255 21.85 -1.87 17.50
C SER A 255 21.61 -2.01 16.00
N LEU A 256 21.00 -1.01 15.36
CA LEU A 256 20.72 -1.01 13.93
C LEU A 256 22.02 -1.17 13.12
N ASP A 257 22.09 -2.21 12.29
CA ASP A 257 23.14 -2.33 11.29
C ASP A 257 22.86 -1.35 10.15
N VAL A 258 23.78 -0.41 9.99
CA VAL A 258 23.72 0.69 9.02
C VAL A 258 24.53 0.42 7.76
N THR A 259 25.14 -0.77 7.64
CA THR A 259 26.03 -1.14 6.52
C THR A 259 25.33 -1.04 5.17
N GLU A 260 24.09 -1.53 5.05
CA GLU A 260 23.29 -1.41 3.82
C GLU A 260 22.61 -0.04 3.66
N ILE A 261 22.42 0.68 4.77
CA ILE A 261 21.68 1.96 4.79
C ILE A 261 22.54 3.11 4.29
N ARG A 262 23.81 3.19 4.74
CA ARG A 262 24.72 4.30 4.40
C ARG A 262 24.90 4.54 2.90
N PRO A 263 25.26 3.55 2.07
CA PRO A 263 25.46 3.80 0.64
C PRO A 263 24.18 4.33 -0.04
N LYS A 264 23.00 3.85 0.38
CA LYS A 264 21.71 4.30 -0.15
C LYS A 264 21.37 5.72 0.28
N TYR A 265 21.69 6.07 1.52
CA TYR A 265 21.57 7.43 2.04
C TYR A 265 22.48 8.40 1.28
N GLU A 266 23.73 8.01 1.03
CA GLU A 266 24.70 8.83 0.29
C GLU A 266 24.23 9.07 -1.15
N GLU A 267 23.76 8.02 -1.83
CA GLU A 267 23.17 8.13 -3.17
C GLU A 267 21.93 9.02 -3.17
N MET A 268 21.03 8.85 -2.19
CA MET A 268 19.84 9.69 -2.03
C MET A 268 20.23 11.16 -1.86
N ALA A 269 21.22 11.45 -1.01
CA ALA A 269 21.66 12.83 -0.78
C ALA A 269 22.23 13.47 -2.04
N ALA A 270 22.96 12.71 -2.87
CA ALA A 270 23.49 13.19 -4.14
C ALA A 270 22.38 13.46 -5.17
N VAL A 271 21.48 12.50 -5.39
CA VAL A 271 20.36 12.64 -6.34
C VAL A 271 19.42 13.79 -5.91
N LEU A 272 19.19 13.94 -4.60
CA LEU A 272 18.34 15.02 -4.08
C LEU A 272 18.95 16.39 -4.32
N ALA A 273 20.27 16.53 -4.20
CA ALA A 273 20.94 17.80 -4.47
C ALA A 273 20.78 18.25 -5.92
N GLU A 274 20.84 17.31 -6.87
CA GLU A 274 20.58 17.59 -8.29
C GLU A 274 19.10 17.88 -8.55
N PHE A 275 18.20 17.05 -8.01
CA PHE A 275 16.76 17.24 -8.12
C PHE A 275 16.34 18.64 -7.65
N ALA A 276 16.86 19.08 -6.50
CA ALA A 276 16.55 20.38 -5.90
C ALA A 276 16.89 21.61 -6.79
N VAL A 277 17.72 21.40 -7.82
CA VAL A 277 18.02 22.36 -8.87
C VAL A 277 17.11 22.11 -10.08
N ASN A 278 17.06 20.89 -10.59
CA ASN A 278 16.41 20.55 -11.85
C ASN A 278 14.88 20.72 -11.81
N PHE A 279 14.22 20.44 -10.68
CA PHE A 279 12.76 20.62 -10.59
C PHE A 279 12.31 22.09 -10.69
N LYS A 280 13.25 23.05 -10.65
CA LYS A 280 13.00 24.48 -10.82
C LYS A 280 13.33 24.99 -12.23
N ASP A 281 13.90 24.15 -13.08
CA ASP A 281 14.24 24.52 -14.45
C ASP A 281 12.98 24.43 -15.33
N GLU A 282 12.43 25.59 -15.70
CA GLU A 282 11.21 25.68 -16.50
C GLU A 282 11.33 24.94 -17.84
N ALA A 283 12.51 24.91 -18.45
CA ALA A 283 12.71 24.24 -19.74
C ALA A 283 12.70 22.71 -19.59
N GLU A 284 13.31 22.17 -18.53
CA GLU A 284 13.23 20.73 -18.23
C GLU A 284 11.80 20.32 -17.86
N LEU A 285 11.09 21.17 -17.08
CA LEU A 285 9.70 20.91 -16.73
C LEU A 285 8.77 20.89 -17.96
N GLU A 286 8.92 21.87 -18.86
CA GLU A 286 8.14 21.93 -20.11
C GLU A 286 8.41 20.70 -20.99
N LYS A 287 9.69 20.30 -21.13
CA LYS A 287 10.11 19.12 -21.88
C LYS A 287 9.47 17.82 -21.37
N GLU A 288 9.30 17.69 -20.05
CA GLU A 288 8.74 16.50 -19.39
C GLU A 288 7.21 16.56 -19.20
N GLY A 289 6.57 17.62 -19.72
CA GLY A 289 5.12 17.80 -19.69
C GLY A 289 4.56 18.16 -18.32
N PHE A 290 5.36 18.78 -17.45
CA PHE A 290 4.86 19.27 -16.16
C PHE A 290 4.05 20.56 -16.34
N GLU A 291 2.79 20.51 -15.93
CA GLU A 291 1.92 21.69 -15.91
C GLU A 291 2.24 22.61 -14.73
N SER A 292 1.74 23.85 -14.77
CA SER A 292 2.00 24.85 -13.74
C SER A 292 1.56 24.42 -12.34
N TYR A 293 0.46 23.66 -12.20
CA TYR A 293 0.05 23.11 -10.90
C TYR A 293 1.01 22.03 -10.38
N LYS A 294 1.60 21.23 -11.28
CA LYS A 294 2.57 20.19 -10.94
C LYS A 294 3.88 20.77 -10.40
N SER A 295 4.25 22.00 -10.81
CA SER A 295 5.43 22.70 -10.24
C SER A 295 5.32 22.92 -8.72
N GLY A 296 4.12 23.19 -8.21
CA GLY A 296 3.86 23.28 -6.77
C GLY A 296 3.96 21.92 -6.07
N GLN A 297 3.43 20.87 -6.71
CA GLN A 297 3.49 19.50 -6.19
C GLN A 297 4.93 18.97 -6.16
N LEU A 298 5.76 19.30 -7.15
CA LEU A 298 7.19 19.00 -7.17
C LEU A 298 7.93 19.65 -5.99
N SER A 299 7.55 20.88 -5.63
CA SER A 299 8.09 21.55 -4.44
C SER A 299 7.70 20.82 -3.15
N PHE A 300 6.46 20.34 -3.05
CA PHE A 300 6.02 19.54 -1.90
C PHE A 300 6.73 18.19 -1.82
N PHE A 301 6.91 17.52 -2.96
CA PHE A 301 7.71 16.30 -3.03
C PHE A 301 9.16 16.55 -2.59
N ASN A 302 9.81 17.59 -3.13
CA ASN A 302 11.17 17.98 -2.72
C ASN A 302 11.28 18.18 -1.20
N ASN A 303 10.30 18.87 -0.59
CA ASN A 303 10.29 19.08 0.85
C ASN A 303 10.12 17.78 1.63
N ALA A 304 9.21 16.89 1.20
CA ALA A 304 8.97 15.61 1.85
C ALA A 304 10.22 14.70 1.80
N ILE A 305 10.86 14.58 0.63
CA ILE A 305 12.07 13.75 0.50
C ILE A 305 13.27 14.38 1.23
N THR A 306 13.35 15.71 1.30
CA THR A 306 14.35 16.41 2.13
C THR A 306 14.17 16.07 3.60
N GLU A 307 12.95 16.09 4.10
CA GLU A 307 12.65 15.73 5.49
C GLU A 307 13.02 14.27 5.76
N PHE A 308 12.64 13.33 4.87
CA PHE A 308 13.05 11.92 4.99
C PHE A 308 14.57 11.76 5.04
N LYS A 309 15.31 12.46 4.17
CA LYS A 309 16.78 12.48 4.16
C LYS A 309 17.34 13.02 5.49
N VAL A 310 16.76 14.09 6.03
CA VAL A 310 17.18 14.67 7.33
C VAL A 310 16.93 13.68 8.47
N GLN A 311 15.78 13.02 8.50
CA GLN A 311 15.47 12.02 9.53
C GLN A 311 16.38 10.79 9.42
N THR A 312 16.67 10.32 8.21
CA THR A 312 17.64 9.24 7.98
C THR A 312 19.02 9.64 8.50
N GLN A 313 19.46 10.87 8.23
CA GLN A 313 20.72 11.40 8.75
C GLN A 313 20.74 11.42 10.28
N ALA A 314 19.68 11.90 10.92
CA ALA A 314 19.57 11.95 12.36
C ALA A 314 19.59 10.55 13.00
N LEU A 315 18.93 9.57 12.37
CA LEU A 315 18.99 8.15 12.76
C LEU A 315 20.43 7.61 12.70
N LEU A 316 21.12 7.80 11.57
CA LEU A 316 22.51 7.37 11.40
C LEU A 316 23.44 8.02 12.43
N SER A 317 23.29 9.33 12.67
CA SER A 317 24.06 10.05 13.69
C SER A 317 23.82 9.50 15.11
N ARG A 318 22.57 9.12 15.45
CA ARG A 318 22.28 8.50 16.76
C ARG A 318 23.00 7.18 16.94
N VAL A 319 23.00 6.33 15.90
CA VAL A 319 23.71 5.05 15.92
C VAL A 319 25.22 5.28 16.05
N ASP A 320 25.78 6.22 15.29
CA ASP A 320 27.20 6.57 15.33
C ASP A 320 27.65 7.10 16.69
N GLU A 321 26.85 7.99 17.27
CA GLU A 321 27.12 8.62 18.57
C GLU A 321 26.75 7.73 19.75
N GLN A 322 26.12 6.57 19.51
CA GLN A 322 25.51 5.73 20.54
C GLN A 322 24.55 6.53 21.45
N ARG A 323 23.77 7.44 20.84
CA ARG A 323 22.91 8.40 21.54
C ARG A 323 21.48 7.88 21.68
N ALA A 324 21.19 7.28 22.83
CA ALA A 324 19.86 6.80 23.18
C ALA A 324 18.82 7.94 23.22
N TYR A 325 17.54 7.60 22.99
CA TYR A 325 16.44 8.51 23.27
C TYR A 325 16.33 8.77 24.78
N SER A 326 16.22 10.05 25.12
CA SER A 326 15.83 10.48 26.46
C SER A 326 14.39 10.07 26.77
N GLU A 327 14.03 10.06 28.06
CA GLU A 327 12.65 9.77 28.48
C GLU A 327 11.63 10.74 27.90
N ALA A 328 12.02 11.99 27.65
CA ALA A 328 11.15 12.96 27.00
C ALA A 328 10.92 12.63 25.52
N GLU A 329 11.97 12.26 24.79
CA GLU A 329 11.88 11.88 23.38
C GLU A 329 11.03 10.62 23.17
N LYS A 330 11.13 9.64 24.08
CA LYS A 330 10.32 8.41 24.03
C LYS A 330 8.81 8.69 24.11
N LEU A 331 8.39 9.80 24.69
CA LEU A 331 6.97 10.19 24.76
C LEU A 331 6.46 10.82 23.47
N THR A 332 7.36 11.19 22.55
CA THR A 332 7.05 11.92 21.31
C THR A 332 7.80 11.33 20.13
N LEU A 333 7.90 10.00 20.04
CA LEU A 333 8.66 9.34 18.99
C LEU A 333 8.19 9.75 17.59
N SER A 334 6.88 9.88 17.34
CA SER A 334 6.32 10.44 16.08
C SER A 334 6.86 11.80 15.62
N THR A 335 7.45 12.60 16.51
CA THR A 335 8.06 13.90 16.18
C THR A 335 9.51 14.01 16.61
N THR A 336 10.10 12.96 17.17
CA THR A 336 11.50 12.94 17.61
C THR A 336 12.42 12.75 16.41
N GLU A 337 13.48 13.55 16.34
CA GLU A 337 14.44 13.45 15.22
C GLU A 337 15.16 12.09 15.23
N GLY A 338 15.18 11.43 14.07
CA GLY A 338 15.86 10.15 13.88
C GLY A 338 15.15 8.93 14.49
N SER A 339 13.93 9.09 15.02
CA SER A 339 13.09 7.94 15.41
C SER A 339 12.59 7.17 14.20
N LEU A 340 12.39 5.87 14.37
CA LEU A 340 11.81 5.01 13.35
C LEU A 340 10.35 5.43 13.10
N GLU A 341 9.58 5.73 14.16
CA GLU A 341 8.21 6.23 14.01
C GLU A 341 8.11 7.51 13.15
N ARG A 342 8.99 8.50 13.38
CA ARG A 342 9.01 9.71 12.56
C ARG A 342 9.47 9.41 11.13
N LEU A 343 10.47 8.55 10.97
CA LEU A 343 10.98 8.17 9.65
C LEU A 343 9.92 7.47 8.79
N ILE A 344 9.11 6.60 9.39
CA ILE A 344 7.96 5.93 8.74
C ILE A 344 6.98 6.99 8.23
N LYS A 345 6.59 7.94 9.08
CA LYS A 345 5.69 9.03 8.70
C LYS A 345 6.24 9.84 7.52
N CYS A 346 7.52 10.23 7.58
CA CYS A 346 8.16 10.95 6.49
C CYS A 346 8.20 10.11 5.19
N GLY A 347 8.42 8.80 5.29
CA GLY A 347 8.41 7.89 4.14
C GLY A 347 7.02 7.76 3.49
N SER A 348 5.96 7.76 4.30
CA SER A 348 4.58 7.83 3.82
C SER A 348 4.28 9.16 3.13
N ASP A 349 4.72 10.28 3.71
CA ASP A 349 4.56 11.61 3.11
C ASP A 349 5.24 11.70 1.74
N VAL A 350 6.47 11.18 1.60
CA VAL A 350 7.17 11.09 0.30
C VAL A 350 6.31 10.36 -0.73
N THR A 351 5.72 9.24 -0.35
CA THR A 351 4.93 8.42 -1.28
C THR A 351 3.64 9.14 -1.68
N SER A 352 2.95 9.77 -0.73
CA SER A 352 1.79 10.61 -1.01
C SER A 352 2.13 11.76 -1.97
N ARG A 353 3.23 12.48 -1.74
CA ARG A 353 3.64 13.59 -2.62
C ARG A 353 4.10 13.14 -3.98
N TYR A 354 4.69 11.96 -4.09
CA TYR A 354 5.01 11.36 -5.38
C TYR A 354 3.73 11.09 -6.18
N ASN A 355 2.74 10.44 -5.55
CA ASN A 355 1.45 10.16 -6.15
C ASN A 355 0.70 11.43 -6.57
N ASP A 356 0.75 12.49 -5.76
CA ASP A 356 0.16 13.80 -6.09
C ASP A 356 0.72 14.38 -7.41
N VAL A 357 1.99 14.14 -7.74
CA VAL A 357 2.64 14.68 -8.94
C VAL A 357 2.28 13.88 -10.20
N ILE A 358 2.13 12.55 -10.06
CA ILE A 358 1.96 11.62 -11.19
C ILE A 358 0.50 11.22 -11.47
N GLY A 359 -0.40 11.41 -10.49
CA GLY A 359 -1.86 11.23 -10.63
C GLY A 359 -2.57 12.50 -11.06
#